data_AF-A0A7X7ZAM4-F1
#
_entry.id   AF-A0A7X7ZAM4-F1
#
_cell.length_a   1.000
_cell.length_b   1.000
_cell.length_c   1.000
_cell.angle_alpha   90.00
_cell.angle_beta   90.00
_cell.angle_gamma   90.00
#
_symmetry.space_group_name_H-M   'P 1'
#
loop_
_entity.id
_entity.type
_entity.pdbx_description
1 polymer ?
#
loop_
_entity_poly.entity_id
_entity_poly.type
_entity_poly.pdbx_seq_one_letter_code
_entity_poly.pdbx_strand_id
1 'polypeptide(L)'
;MSKTLSISLFIALFTGANLFGQENDKLIKYREKVDQAAANTAKIQEMIAACEEDIREGTSLSKSSGKERKAQIKEEKRLTKSHNKSVSNMTKNMSKMDREDRDEAKIELKNMKEEYKVERKKLATSIRENTKLQKKGDSQAAKGKANLKKNKQKLKDAKAREKMAVNKLKEAEKRYSSD
;
A
#
# COMPACT_ATOMS: atom_id res chain seq x y z
N MET A 1 -59.29 -7.77 61.88
CA MET A 1 -58.99 -7.02 60.64
C MET A 1 -57.48 -6.76 60.59
N SER A 2 -56.67 -7.58 59.91
CA SER A 2 -55.25 -7.29 59.59
C SER A 2 -54.57 -8.44 58.84
N LYS A 3 -55.12 -8.88 57.68
CA LYS A 3 -54.45 -9.89 56.83
C LYS A 3 -54.34 -9.50 55.36
N THR A 4 -54.81 -8.32 54.97
CA THR A 4 -54.75 -7.83 53.58
C THR A 4 -53.57 -6.88 53.32
N LEU A 5 -52.82 -6.43 54.35
CA LEU A 5 -51.68 -5.52 54.16
C LEU A 5 -50.38 -6.20 53.73
N SER A 6 -50.17 -7.50 53.98
CA SER A 6 -48.87 -8.15 53.69
C SER A 6 -48.69 -8.61 52.23
N ILE A 7 -49.77 -8.81 51.48
CA ILE A 7 -49.68 -9.33 50.09
C ILE A 7 -49.32 -8.20 49.11
N SER A 8 -49.78 -6.96 49.36
CA SER A 8 -49.47 -5.81 48.51
C SER A 8 -47.99 -5.37 48.57
N LEU A 9 -47.28 -5.67 49.66
CA LEU A 9 -45.86 -5.30 49.83
C LEU A 9 -44.91 -6.25 49.06
N PHE A 10 -45.31 -7.52 48.89
CA PHE A 10 -44.48 -8.52 48.19
C PHE A 10 -44.49 -8.36 46.67
N ILE A 11 -45.60 -7.86 46.10
CA ILE A 11 -45.71 -7.60 44.64
C ILE A 11 -44.91 -6.34 44.25
N ALA A 12 -44.85 -5.32 45.13
CA ALA A 12 -44.06 -4.11 44.90
C ALA A 12 -42.53 -4.33 44.94
N LEU A 13 -42.06 -5.33 45.71
CA LEU A 13 -40.64 -5.69 45.80
C LEU A 13 -40.15 -6.55 44.62
N PHE A 14 -41.02 -7.36 44.01
CA PHE A 14 -40.66 -8.19 42.86
C PHE A 14 -40.64 -7.43 41.53
N THR A 15 -41.42 -6.36 41.40
CA THR A 15 -41.38 -5.48 40.20
C THR A 15 -40.17 -4.57 40.18
N GLY A 16 -39.63 -4.16 41.34
CA GLY A 16 -38.39 -3.38 41.42
C GLY A 16 -37.15 -4.15 40.94
N ALA A 17 -36.96 -5.40 41.42
CA ALA A 17 -35.77 -6.19 41.10
C ALA A 17 -35.64 -6.56 39.61
N ASN A 18 -36.75 -6.76 38.90
CA ASN A 18 -36.75 -7.06 37.46
C ASN A 18 -36.44 -5.82 36.60
N LEU A 19 -36.77 -4.61 37.07
CA LEU A 19 -36.45 -3.36 36.37
C LEU A 19 -34.95 -3.08 36.38
N PHE A 20 -34.29 -3.23 37.55
CA PHE A 20 -32.85 -3.01 37.70
C PHE A 20 -31.98 -3.97 36.86
N GLY A 21 -32.38 -5.24 36.74
CA GLY A 21 -31.69 -6.20 35.88
C GLY A 21 -31.76 -5.85 34.38
N GLN A 22 -32.89 -5.30 33.92
CA GLN A 22 -33.12 -4.96 32.52
C GLN A 22 -32.39 -3.68 32.08
N GLU A 23 -32.16 -2.73 32.99
CA GLU A 23 -31.40 -1.51 32.71
C GLU A 23 -29.89 -1.72 32.69
N ASN A 24 -29.37 -2.57 33.58
CA ASN A 24 -27.96 -2.97 33.57
C ASN A 24 -27.59 -3.69 32.26
N ASP A 25 -28.47 -4.56 31.77
CA ASP A 25 -28.35 -5.23 30.47
C ASP A 25 -28.33 -4.25 29.27
N LYS A 26 -29.08 -3.14 29.36
CA LYS A 26 -29.06 -2.08 28.33
C LYS A 26 -27.75 -1.30 28.36
N LEU A 27 -27.22 -0.98 29.55
CA LEU A 27 -25.93 -0.31 29.69
C LEU A 27 -24.78 -1.14 29.12
N ILE A 28 -24.76 -2.44 29.41
CA ILE A 28 -23.77 -3.38 28.84
C ILE A 28 -23.83 -3.36 27.31
N LYS A 29 -25.03 -3.45 26.72
CA LYS A 29 -25.22 -3.38 25.25
C LYS A 29 -24.76 -2.04 24.64
N TYR A 30 -24.88 -0.92 25.37
CA TYR A 30 -24.37 0.36 24.89
C TYR A 30 -22.84 0.44 24.95
N ARG A 31 -22.21 -0.14 25.98
CA ARG A 31 -20.75 -0.26 26.07
C ARG A 31 -20.19 -1.11 24.93
N GLU A 32 -20.79 -2.28 24.69
CA GLU A 32 -20.41 -3.14 23.56
C GLU A 32 -20.49 -2.40 22.20
N LYS A 33 -21.52 -1.58 21.99
CA LYS A 33 -21.65 -0.77 20.78
C LYS A 33 -20.58 0.31 20.65
N VAL A 34 -20.16 0.91 21.75
CA VAL A 34 -19.02 1.86 21.77
C VAL A 34 -17.74 1.13 21.41
N ASP A 35 -17.48 -0.02 22.03
CA ASP A 35 -16.27 -0.81 21.78
C ASP A 35 -16.21 -1.30 20.32
N GLN A 36 -17.33 -1.78 19.77
CA GLN A 36 -17.41 -2.16 18.36
C GLN A 36 -17.18 -0.97 17.42
N ALA A 37 -17.72 0.20 17.74
CA ALA A 37 -17.53 1.40 16.93
C ALA A 37 -16.06 1.88 16.97
N ALA A 38 -15.44 1.87 18.15
CA ALA A 38 -14.02 2.19 18.33
C ALA A 38 -13.12 1.21 17.59
N ALA A 39 -13.38 -0.10 17.70
CA ALA A 39 -12.65 -1.13 16.96
C ALA A 39 -12.75 -0.95 15.43
N ASN A 40 -13.93 -0.57 14.93
CA ASN A 40 -14.11 -0.27 13.51
C ASN A 40 -13.36 0.99 13.08
N THR A 41 -13.34 2.05 13.90
CA THR A 41 -12.52 3.25 13.67
C THR A 41 -11.04 2.88 13.57
N ALA A 42 -10.52 2.09 14.52
CA ALA A 42 -9.13 1.65 14.55
C ALA A 42 -8.76 0.84 13.29
N LYS A 43 -9.60 -0.12 12.90
CA LYS A 43 -9.41 -0.91 11.67
C LYS A 43 -9.32 -0.03 10.42
N ILE A 44 -10.15 1.01 10.30
CA ILE A 44 -10.08 1.93 9.17
C ILE A 44 -8.78 2.76 9.19
N GLN A 45 -8.27 3.12 10.38
CA GLN A 45 -6.99 3.81 10.52
C GLN A 45 -5.82 2.91 10.08
N GLU A 46 -5.84 1.62 10.42
CA GLU A 46 -4.86 0.64 9.91
C GLU A 46 -4.91 0.54 8.38
N MET A 47 -6.12 0.50 7.80
CA MET A 47 -6.28 0.51 6.34
C MET A 47 -5.74 1.79 5.70
N ILE A 48 -5.83 2.93 6.38
CA ILE A 48 -5.23 4.19 5.92
C ILE A 48 -3.70 4.10 5.94
N ALA A 49 -3.12 3.62 7.04
CA ALA A 49 -1.68 3.44 7.17
C ALA A 49 -1.12 2.51 6.09
N ALA A 50 -1.80 1.38 5.82
CA ALA A 50 -1.44 0.47 4.74
C ALA A 50 -1.48 1.15 3.36
N CYS A 51 -2.49 1.99 3.09
CA CYS A 51 -2.55 2.75 1.84
C CYS A 51 -1.40 3.77 1.72
N GLU A 52 -0.98 4.38 2.83
CA GLU A 52 0.15 5.33 2.85
C GLU A 52 1.48 4.61 2.60
N GLU A 53 1.63 3.38 3.11
CA GLU A 53 2.77 2.51 2.78
C GLU A 53 2.79 2.17 1.29
N ASP A 54 1.67 1.72 0.73
CA ASP A 54 1.54 1.43 -0.71
C ASP A 54 1.96 2.62 -1.59
N ILE A 55 1.57 3.83 -1.20
CA ILE A 55 1.96 5.06 -1.90
C ILE A 55 3.46 5.28 -1.82
N ARG A 56 4.05 5.08 -0.63
CA ARG A 56 5.49 5.27 -0.39
C ARG A 56 6.31 4.27 -1.20
N GLU A 57 6.00 2.98 -1.06
CA GLU A 57 6.66 1.89 -1.78
C GLU A 57 6.51 2.05 -3.29
N GLY A 58 5.29 2.27 -3.77
CA GLY A 58 5.01 2.46 -5.19
C GLY A 58 5.77 3.66 -5.78
N THR A 59 5.81 4.77 -5.05
CA THR A 59 6.57 5.97 -5.47
C THR A 59 8.07 5.71 -5.48
N SER A 60 8.59 5.01 -4.47
CA SER A 60 10.01 4.65 -4.37
C SER A 60 10.42 3.73 -5.52
N LEU A 61 9.63 2.71 -5.81
CA LEU A 61 9.84 1.78 -6.92
C LEU A 61 9.81 2.51 -8.26
N SER A 62 8.81 3.37 -8.49
CA SER A 62 8.71 4.15 -9.73
C SER A 62 9.94 5.04 -9.96
N LYS A 63 10.38 5.75 -8.92
CA LYS A 63 11.56 6.64 -8.99
C LYS A 63 12.85 5.86 -9.23
N SER A 64 13.10 4.80 -8.46
CA SER A 64 14.33 4.02 -8.55
C SER A 64 14.45 3.33 -9.91
N SER A 65 13.41 2.62 -10.36
CA SER A 65 13.40 1.97 -11.68
C SER A 65 13.43 2.99 -12.83
N GLY A 66 12.80 4.15 -12.66
CA GLY A 66 12.87 5.24 -13.64
C GLY A 66 14.27 5.85 -13.78
N LYS A 67 14.99 6.00 -12.66
CA LYS A 67 16.40 6.45 -12.65
C LYS A 67 17.31 5.42 -13.31
N GLU A 68 17.16 4.16 -12.93
CA GLU A 68 17.95 3.06 -13.47
C GLU A 68 17.74 2.92 -14.98
N ARG A 69 16.48 2.92 -15.45
CA ARG A 69 16.19 2.90 -16.90
C ARG A 69 16.90 4.03 -17.64
N LYS A 70 16.86 5.26 -17.11
CA LYS A 70 17.53 6.41 -17.73
C LYS A 70 19.05 6.22 -17.81
N ALA A 71 19.66 5.64 -16.77
CA ALA A 71 21.07 5.31 -16.77
C ALA A 71 21.40 4.25 -17.84
N GLN A 72 20.61 3.19 -17.92
CA GLN A 72 20.77 2.12 -18.91
C GLN A 72 20.60 2.59 -20.36
N ILE A 73 19.67 3.50 -20.63
CA ILE A 73 19.51 4.12 -21.96
C ILE A 73 20.76 4.94 -22.33
N LYS A 74 21.37 5.65 -21.37
CA LYS A 74 22.64 6.37 -21.62
C LYS A 74 23.78 5.38 -21.89
N GLU A 75 23.81 4.28 -21.16
CA GLU A 75 24.81 3.23 -21.35
C GLU A 75 24.68 2.55 -22.72
N GLU A 76 23.46 2.23 -23.16
CA GLU A 76 23.21 1.67 -24.51
C GLU A 76 23.73 2.61 -25.62
N LYS A 77 23.52 3.91 -25.47
CA LYS A 77 24.04 4.93 -26.40
C LYS A 77 25.58 4.97 -26.39
N ARG A 78 26.18 4.90 -25.20
CA ARG A 78 27.65 4.90 -25.02
C ARG A 78 28.27 3.65 -25.65
N LEU A 79 27.69 2.48 -25.37
CA LEU A 79 28.09 1.19 -25.93
C LEU A 79 28.03 1.24 -27.46
N THR A 80 26.91 1.70 -28.03
CA THR A 80 26.72 1.79 -29.49
C THR A 80 27.73 2.73 -30.14
N LYS A 81 27.96 3.91 -29.54
CA LYS A 81 28.96 4.86 -30.05
C LYS A 81 30.37 4.29 -29.99
N SER A 82 30.72 3.63 -28.89
CA SER A 82 32.03 2.99 -28.69
C SER A 82 32.24 1.88 -29.72
N HIS A 83 31.28 0.96 -29.84
CA HIS A 83 31.32 -0.14 -30.81
C HIS A 83 31.51 0.37 -32.24
N ASN A 84 30.71 1.35 -32.68
CA ASN A 84 30.81 1.90 -34.02
C ASN A 84 32.17 2.57 -34.27
N LYS A 85 32.72 3.27 -33.28
CA LYS A 85 34.06 3.88 -33.37
C LYS A 85 35.14 2.82 -33.50
N SER A 86 35.11 1.78 -32.66
CA SER A 86 36.10 0.71 -32.69
C SER A 86 36.03 -0.09 -33.98
N VAL A 87 34.83 -0.45 -34.45
CA VAL A 87 34.64 -1.15 -35.74
C VAL A 87 35.16 -0.28 -36.90
N SER A 88 34.84 1.02 -36.91
CA SER A 88 35.30 1.93 -37.96
C SER A 88 36.84 2.05 -37.98
N ASN A 89 37.46 2.21 -36.81
CA ASN A 89 38.91 2.31 -36.69
C ASN A 89 39.60 1.01 -37.13
N MET A 90 39.10 -0.14 -36.67
CA MET A 90 39.66 -1.45 -37.04
C MET A 90 39.57 -1.68 -38.55
N THR A 91 38.39 -1.42 -39.13
CA THR A 91 38.17 -1.55 -40.58
C THR A 91 39.12 -0.66 -41.39
N LYS A 92 39.39 0.57 -40.92
CA LYS A 92 40.34 1.49 -41.58
C LYS A 92 41.79 1.03 -41.46
N ASN A 93 42.16 0.39 -40.36
CA ASN A 93 43.52 -0.07 -40.13
C ASN A 93 43.83 -1.37 -40.89
N MET A 94 42.82 -2.23 -41.12
CA MET A 94 42.96 -3.49 -41.86
C MET A 94 43.50 -3.33 -43.29
N SER A 95 43.29 -2.17 -43.95
CA SER A 95 43.86 -1.91 -45.28
C SER A 95 45.37 -1.70 -45.26
N LYS A 96 45.95 -1.43 -44.08
CA LYS A 96 47.38 -1.20 -43.87
C LYS A 96 48.10 -2.41 -43.25
N MET A 97 47.35 -3.43 -42.85
CA MET A 97 47.86 -4.68 -42.27
C MET A 97 48.28 -5.66 -43.36
N ASP A 98 49.26 -6.51 -43.03
CA ASP A 98 49.61 -7.65 -43.85
C ASP A 98 48.50 -8.72 -43.83
N ARG A 99 48.74 -9.87 -44.47
CA ARG A 99 47.70 -10.90 -44.63
C ARG A 99 47.35 -11.58 -43.32
N GLU A 100 48.33 -11.92 -42.49
CA GLU A 100 48.11 -12.66 -41.24
C GLU A 100 47.40 -11.74 -40.23
N ASP A 101 47.91 -10.53 -40.03
CA ASP A 101 47.31 -9.50 -39.17
C ASP A 101 45.87 -9.16 -39.60
N ARG A 102 45.61 -9.13 -40.92
CA ARG A 102 44.26 -8.85 -41.43
C ARG A 102 43.28 -9.98 -41.13
N ASP A 103 43.72 -11.23 -41.19
CA ASP A 103 42.85 -12.37 -40.89
C ASP A 103 42.56 -12.45 -39.39
N GLU A 104 43.53 -12.14 -38.52
CA GLU A 104 43.31 -11.94 -37.08
C GLU A 104 42.33 -10.78 -36.82
N ALA A 105 42.52 -9.63 -37.47
CA ALA A 105 41.64 -8.48 -37.33
C ALA A 105 40.18 -8.77 -37.75
N LYS A 106 39.95 -9.64 -38.74
CA LYS A 106 38.59 -10.09 -39.10
C LYS A 106 37.95 -10.91 -37.99
N ILE A 107 38.72 -11.79 -37.35
CA ILE A 107 38.25 -12.60 -36.23
C ILE A 107 37.88 -11.69 -35.06
N GLU A 108 38.75 -10.73 -34.71
CA GLU A 108 38.48 -9.77 -33.66
C GLU A 108 37.23 -8.93 -33.96
N LEU A 109 37.06 -8.47 -35.21
CA LEU A 109 35.88 -7.70 -35.61
C LEU A 109 34.58 -8.53 -35.53
N LYS A 110 34.66 -9.84 -35.77
CA LYS A 110 33.53 -10.77 -35.54
C LYS A 110 33.23 -10.91 -34.04
N ASN A 111 34.26 -11.06 -33.21
CA ASN A 111 34.11 -11.16 -31.75
C ASN A 111 33.49 -9.89 -31.17
N MET A 112 34.01 -8.71 -31.55
CA MET A 112 33.46 -7.42 -31.14
C MET A 112 31.97 -7.24 -31.50
N LYS A 113 31.54 -7.77 -32.66
CA LYS A 113 30.14 -7.72 -33.08
C LYS A 113 29.26 -8.62 -32.22
N GLU A 114 29.73 -9.83 -31.89
CA GLU A 114 28.96 -10.74 -31.04
C GLU A 114 28.91 -10.22 -29.60
N GLU A 115 30.01 -9.71 -29.05
CA GLU A 115 30.05 -9.07 -27.73
C GLU A 115 29.07 -7.89 -27.65
N TYR A 116 29.10 -6.99 -28.64
CA TYR A 116 28.16 -5.87 -28.71
C TYR A 116 26.70 -6.34 -28.74
N LYS A 117 26.40 -7.37 -29.53
CA LYS A 117 25.06 -7.94 -29.64
C LYS A 117 24.58 -8.54 -28.33
N VAL A 118 25.44 -9.30 -27.63
CA VAL A 118 25.14 -9.88 -26.32
C VAL A 118 24.89 -8.78 -25.30
N GLU A 119 25.77 -7.79 -25.21
CA GLU A 119 25.66 -6.72 -24.22
C GLU A 119 24.45 -5.81 -24.48
N ARG A 120 24.20 -5.47 -25.75
CA ARG A 120 22.99 -4.73 -26.13
C ARG A 120 21.71 -5.50 -25.78
N LYS A 121 21.68 -6.83 -25.96
CA LYS A 121 20.52 -7.65 -25.60
C LYS A 121 20.27 -7.65 -24.09
N LYS A 122 21.34 -7.71 -23.28
CA LYS A 122 21.24 -7.59 -21.81
C LYS A 122 20.67 -6.24 -21.40
N LEU A 123 21.23 -5.14 -21.94
CA LEU A 123 20.74 -3.79 -21.67
C LEU A 123 19.28 -3.61 -22.08
N ALA A 124 18.89 -4.07 -23.27
CA ALA A 124 17.50 -4.00 -23.74
C ALA A 124 16.53 -4.77 -22.81
N THR A 125 16.95 -5.94 -22.32
CA THR A 125 16.16 -6.73 -21.36
C THR A 125 15.99 -5.97 -20.05
N SER A 126 17.09 -5.44 -19.49
CA SER A 126 17.04 -4.70 -18.24
C SER A 126 16.22 -3.40 -18.34
N ILE A 127 16.33 -2.68 -19.46
CA ILE A 127 15.49 -1.49 -19.74
C ILE A 127 14.00 -1.86 -19.73
N ARG A 128 13.64 -3.00 -20.32
CA ARG A 128 12.26 -3.49 -20.35
C ARG A 128 11.77 -3.87 -18.96
N GLU A 129 12.60 -4.51 -18.15
CA GLU A 129 12.28 -4.86 -16.77
C GLU A 129 12.08 -3.63 -15.90
N ASN A 130 13.00 -2.66 -15.94
CA ASN A 130 12.86 -1.39 -15.24
C ASN A 130 11.63 -0.60 -15.70
N THR A 131 11.25 -0.71 -16.97
CA THR A 131 9.99 -0.12 -17.46
C THR A 131 8.77 -0.78 -16.83
N LYS A 132 8.76 -2.12 -16.70
CA LYS A 132 7.68 -2.85 -16.02
C LYS A 132 7.61 -2.49 -14.55
N LEU A 133 8.75 -2.43 -13.85
CA LEU A 133 8.83 -2.06 -12.44
C LEU A 133 8.35 -0.63 -12.21
N GLN A 134 8.74 0.31 -13.07
CA GLN A 134 8.23 1.68 -12.97
C GLN A 134 6.70 1.71 -13.10
N LYS A 135 6.13 1.06 -14.13
CA LYS A 135 4.67 0.98 -14.31
C LYS A 135 3.96 0.32 -13.13
N LYS A 136 4.58 -0.71 -12.53
CA LYS A 136 4.08 -1.38 -11.33
C LYS A 136 4.04 -0.39 -10.16
N GLY A 137 5.13 0.34 -9.91
CA GLY A 137 5.20 1.37 -8.86
C GLY A 137 4.18 2.49 -9.05
N ASP A 138 4.03 2.98 -10.28
CA ASP A 138 3.03 4.00 -10.62
C ASP A 138 1.59 3.49 -10.36
N SER A 139 1.30 2.25 -10.74
CA SER A 139 -0.01 1.62 -10.50
C SER A 139 -0.29 1.40 -9.01
N GLN A 140 0.69 0.91 -8.24
CA GLN A 140 0.57 0.71 -6.80
C GLN A 140 0.29 2.04 -6.10
N ALA A 141 1.07 3.09 -6.39
CA ALA A 141 0.87 4.40 -5.81
C ALA A 141 -0.50 5.02 -6.18
N ALA A 142 -0.96 4.83 -7.42
CA ALA A 142 -2.28 5.29 -7.84
C ALA A 142 -3.42 4.57 -7.11
N LYS A 143 -3.34 3.25 -6.97
CA LYS A 143 -4.30 2.44 -6.18
C LYS A 143 -4.31 2.85 -4.71
N GLY A 144 -3.12 3.00 -4.11
CA GLY A 144 -2.96 3.49 -2.74
C GLY A 144 -3.63 4.85 -2.53
N LYS A 145 -3.42 5.83 -3.43
CA LYS A 145 -4.08 7.16 -3.37
C LYS A 145 -5.60 7.06 -3.47
N ALA A 146 -6.11 6.24 -4.37
CA ALA A 146 -7.55 6.06 -4.54
C ALA A 146 -8.20 5.43 -3.29
N ASN A 147 -7.56 4.40 -2.73
CA ASN A 147 -8.03 3.74 -1.51
C ASN A 147 -7.90 4.62 -0.28
N LEU A 148 -6.81 5.40 -0.17
CA LEU A 148 -6.62 6.39 0.90
C LEU A 148 -7.77 7.39 0.94
N LYS A 149 -8.18 7.94 -0.21
CA LYS A 149 -9.33 8.86 -0.30
C LYS A 149 -10.62 8.19 0.20
N LYS A 150 -10.89 6.95 -0.23
CA LYS A 150 -12.06 6.18 0.21
C LYS A 150 -12.04 5.90 1.72
N ASN A 151 -10.91 5.46 2.25
CA ASN A 151 -10.77 5.11 3.66
C ASN A 151 -10.81 6.36 4.57
N LYS A 152 -10.27 7.50 4.12
CA LYS A 152 -10.44 8.78 4.82
C LYS A 152 -11.90 9.20 4.93
N GLN A 153 -12.71 8.97 3.90
CA GLN A 153 -14.15 9.22 3.98
C GLN A 153 -14.83 8.26 4.96
N LYS A 154 -14.55 6.95 4.86
CA LYS A 154 -15.05 5.96 5.81
C LYS A 154 -14.69 6.27 7.26
N LEU A 155 -13.49 6.79 7.50
CA LEU A 155 -13.03 7.17 8.84
C LEU A 155 -13.88 8.30 9.42
N LYS A 156 -14.24 9.30 8.60
CA LYS A 156 -15.14 10.37 9.05
C LYS A 156 -16.49 9.82 9.49
N ASP A 157 -17.07 8.93 8.68
CA ASP A 157 -18.37 8.33 8.97
C ASP A 157 -18.30 7.41 10.20
N ALA A 158 -17.22 6.63 10.35
CA ALA A 158 -16.99 5.77 11.51
C ALA A 158 -16.83 6.58 12.80
N LYS A 159 -16.04 7.65 12.79
CA LYS A 159 -15.89 8.56 13.94
C LYS A 159 -17.21 9.23 14.32
N ALA A 160 -18.04 9.59 13.35
CA ALA A 160 -19.37 10.13 13.64
C ALA A 160 -20.26 9.09 14.35
N ARG A 161 -20.23 7.82 13.90
CA ARG A 161 -20.97 6.71 14.54
C ARG A 161 -20.47 6.39 15.94
N GLU A 162 -19.15 6.37 16.12
CA GLU A 162 -18.51 6.19 17.42
C GLU A 162 -18.94 7.29 18.40
N LYS A 163 -18.87 8.56 17.98
CA LYS A 163 -19.34 9.69 18.78
C LYS A 163 -20.83 9.55 19.16
N MET A 164 -21.68 9.12 18.23
CA MET A 164 -23.09 8.86 18.53
C MET A 164 -23.28 7.72 19.54
N ALA A 165 -22.51 6.63 19.43
CA ALA A 165 -22.56 5.53 20.38
C ALA A 165 -22.12 5.98 21.79
N VAL A 166 -21.03 6.75 21.87
CA VAL A 166 -20.52 7.32 23.13
C VAL A 166 -21.55 8.24 23.78
N ASN A 167 -22.21 9.10 22.99
CA ASN A 167 -23.25 9.97 23.52
C ASN A 167 -24.44 9.18 24.07
N LYS A 168 -24.90 8.13 23.36
CA LYS A 168 -25.99 7.25 23.84
C LYS A 168 -25.62 6.54 25.13
N LEU A 169 -24.38 6.04 25.25
CA LEU A 169 -23.89 5.46 26.49
C LEU A 169 -23.92 6.48 27.64
N LYS A 170 -23.39 7.69 27.42
CA LYS A 170 -23.40 8.76 28.43
C LYS A 170 -24.80 9.16 28.87
N GLU A 171 -25.76 9.23 27.94
CA GLU A 171 -27.16 9.50 28.26
C GLU A 171 -27.78 8.38 29.09
N ALA A 172 -27.50 7.12 28.76
CA ALA A 172 -27.96 5.96 29.52
C ALA A 172 -27.34 5.94 30.93
N GLU A 173 -26.04 6.20 31.06
CA GLU A 173 -25.33 6.27 32.34
C GLU A 173 -25.87 7.41 33.23
N LYS A 174 -26.14 8.59 32.65
CA LYS A 174 -26.78 9.70 33.38
C LYS A 174 -28.17 9.35 33.92
N ARG A 175 -29.01 8.68 33.11
CA ARG A 175 -30.34 8.23 33.56
C ARG A 175 -30.22 7.26 34.73
N TYR A 176 -29.36 6.25 34.58
CA TYR A 176 -29.09 5.27 35.63
C TYR A 176 -28.51 5.86 36.93
N SER A 177 -27.84 7.01 36.86
CA SER A 177 -27.24 7.67 38.03
C SER A 177 -28.18 8.69 38.69
N SER A 178 -29.35 8.95 38.08
CA SER A 178 -30.35 9.93 38.55
C SER A 178 -31.59 9.26 39.15
N ASP A 179 -31.69 7.94 39.07
CA ASP A 179 -32.66 7.06 39.74
C ASP A 179 -32.02 6.42 40.99
#